data_AF-A0AAV2R8B5-F1
#
_entry.id   AF-A0AAV2R8B5-F1
#
_cell.length_a   1.000
_cell.length_b   1.000
_cell.length_c   1.000
_cell.angle_alpha   90.00
_cell.angle_beta   90.00
_cell.angle_gamma   90.00
#
_symmetry.space_group_name_H-M   'P 1'
#
loop_
_entity.id
_entity.type
_entity.pdbx_description
1 polymer ?
#
loop_
_entity_poly.entity_id
_entity_poly.type
_entity_poly.pdbx_seq_one_letter_code
_entity_poly.pdbx_strand_id
1 'polypeptide(L)'
;GFCQSYCCSCCCRNKWVQGLLAVVFITIAVATWLWWNNLVEYGKQQAVMLKEGSHKDALWRESAIPVFYTIRVFNLTNPRQFMAGNNPVVREVGPYVYRMTETKENVKFFDNGTVYFES
;
A
#
# COMPACT_ATOMS: atom_id res chain seq x y z
N GLY A 1 -34.87 -41.87 22.88
CA GLY A 1 -35.15 -41.48 21.49
C GLY A 1 -33.84 -41.07 20.87
N PHE A 2 -33.35 -41.82 19.89
CA PHE A 2 -33.71 -41.78 18.46
C PHE A 2 -32.68 -40.96 17.67
N CYS A 3 -31.95 -41.65 16.77
CA CYS A 3 -31.07 -41.18 15.67
C CYS A 3 -29.82 -40.36 16.06
N GLN A 4 -28.56 -40.79 15.86
CA GLN A 4 -27.91 -41.37 14.66
C GLN A 4 -28.09 -40.51 13.40
N SER A 5 -27.06 -39.71 13.05
CA SER A 5 -26.66 -39.21 11.72
C SER A 5 -25.74 -38.00 11.97
N TYR A 6 -24.45 -37.99 11.67
CA TYR A 6 -23.76 -38.33 10.42
C TYR A 6 -22.34 -38.86 10.73
N CYS A 7 -21.90 -39.89 9.99
CA CYS A 7 -20.51 -40.21 9.58
C CYS A 7 -19.33 -39.85 10.53
N CYS A 8 -18.39 -40.73 10.88
CA CYS A 8 -17.76 -41.78 10.08
C CYS A 8 -16.80 -42.59 10.98
N SER A 9 -16.62 -43.87 10.66
CA SER A 9 -15.83 -44.91 11.37
C SER A 9 -14.32 -44.61 11.58
N CYS A 10 -13.83 -43.42 11.23
CA CYS A 10 -12.39 -43.10 11.21
C CYS A 10 -11.80 -42.58 12.53
N CYS A 11 -12.62 -42.23 13.54
CA CYS A 11 -12.11 -41.49 14.70
C CYS A 11 -11.48 -42.34 15.83
N CYS A 12 -11.65 -43.67 15.82
CA CYS A 12 -11.24 -44.51 16.98
C CYS A 12 -10.25 -45.64 16.71
N ARG A 13 -9.74 -45.88 15.50
CA ARG A 13 -8.91 -47.08 15.26
C ARG A 13 -7.39 -46.89 15.29
N ASN A 14 -6.85 -45.67 15.28
CA ASN A 14 -5.41 -45.46 15.45
C ASN A 14 -5.07 -44.08 16.02
N LYS A 15 -5.08 -43.95 17.36
CA LYS A 15 -4.73 -42.70 18.08
C LYS A 15 -3.32 -42.20 17.72
N TRP A 16 -2.39 -43.10 17.42
CA TRP A 16 -1.04 -42.79 16.96
C TRP A 16 -1.02 -42.09 15.59
N VAL A 17 -1.90 -42.48 14.66
CA VAL A 17 -2.00 -41.84 13.33
C VAL A 17 -2.53 -40.42 13.46
N GLN A 18 -3.46 -40.16 14.38
CA GLN A 18 -3.96 -38.81 14.67
C GLN A 18 -2.85 -37.92 15.28
N GLY A 19 -2.03 -38.47 16.17
CA GLY A 19 -0.86 -37.77 16.72
C GLY A 19 0.18 -37.43 15.66
N LEU A 20 0.48 -38.36 14.74
CA LEU A 20 1.42 -38.12 13.64
C LEU A 20 0.93 -37.02 12.70
N LEU A 21 -0.35 -37.01 12.35
CA LEU A 21 -0.93 -35.95 11.51
C LEU A 21 -0.86 -34.59 12.19
N ALA A 22 -1.13 -34.52 13.50
CA ALA A 22 -1.02 -33.27 14.26
C ALA A 22 0.42 -32.72 14.26
N VAL A 23 1.41 -33.60 14.45
CA VAL A 23 2.83 -33.21 14.39
C VAL A 23 3.19 -32.68 13.00
N VAL A 24 2.75 -33.34 11.93
CA VAL A 24 3.00 -32.88 10.56
C VAL A 24 2.35 -31.51 10.30
N PHE A 25 1.13 -31.27 10.78
CA PHE A 25 0.49 -29.97 10.64
C PHE A 25 1.23 -28.86 11.39
N ILE A 26 1.72 -29.15 12.61
CA ILE A 26 2.46 -28.19 13.43
C ILE A 26 3.81 -27.86 12.77
N THR A 27 4.53 -28.85 12.24
CA THR A 27 5.82 -28.60 11.57
C THR A 27 5.64 -27.77 10.30
N ILE A 28 4.59 -28.01 9.52
CA ILE A 28 4.26 -27.19 8.34
C ILE A 28 3.92 -25.76 8.77
N ALA A 29 3.09 -25.58 9.81
CA ALA A 29 2.73 -24.26 10.30
C ALA A 29 3.97 -23.46 10.76
N VAL A 30 4.85 -24.08 11.54
CA VAL A 30 6.11 -23.46 11.98
C VAL A 30 7.02 -23.15 10.80
N ALA A 31 7.16 -24.05 9.83
CA ALA A 31 7.96 -23.82 8.64
C ALA A 31 7.42 -22.64 7.81
N THR A 32 6.10 -22.57 7.59
CA THR A 32 5.48 -21.46 6.87
C THR A 32 5.65 -20.12 7.59
N TRP A 33 5.58 -20.11 8.93
CA TRP A 33 5.80 -18.91 9.73
C TRP A 33 7.25 -18.40 9.62
N LEU A 34 8.22 -19.31 9.69
CA LEU A 34 9.65 -18.97 9.52
C LEU A 34 9.98 -18.48 8.11
N TRP A 35 9.33 -19.04 7.09
CA TRP A 35 9.60 -18.72 5.68
C TRP A 35 8.78 -17.53 5.14
N TRP A 36 7.79 -17.06 5.89
CA TRP A 36 6.86 -16.02 5.45
C TRP A 36 7.56 -14.74 4.99
N ASN A 37 8.52 -14.24 5.77
CA ASN A 37 9.17 -12.96 5.49
C ASN A 37 9.92 -12.99 4.14
N ASN A 38 10.68 -14.05 3.86
CA ASN A 38 11.44 -14.19 2.63
C ASN A 38 10.53 -14.25 1.38
N LEU A 39 9.41 -14.98 1.48
CA LEU A 39 8.44 -15.08 0.38
C LEU A 39 7.79 -13.72 0.07
N VAL A 40 7.43 -12.98 1.12
CA VAL A 40 6.84 -11.65 0.98
C VAL A 40 7.86 -10.66 0.41
N GLU A 41 9.12 -10.69 0.86
CA GLU A 41 10.18 -9.82 0.34
C GLU A 41 10.47 -10.09 -1.13
N TYR A 42 10.56 -11.37 -1.53
CA TYR A 42 10.74 -11.75 -2.93
C TYR A 42 9.58 -11.24 -3.81
N GLY A 43 8.34 -11.38 -3.34
CA GLY A 43 7.15 -10.87 -4.04
C GLY A 43 7.13 -9.35 -4.17
N LYS A 44 7.53 -8.62 -3.11
CA LYS A 44 7.59 -7.15 -3.10
C LYS A 44 8.56 -6.61 -4.14
N GLN A 45 9.75 -7.21 -4.26
CA GLN A 45 10.76 -6.74 -5.21
C GLN A 45 10.25 -6.79 -6.65
N GLN A 46 9.61 -7.89 -7.06
CA GLN A 46 9.03 -8.01 -8.41
C GLN A 46 7.84 -7.05 -8.62
N ALA A 47 7.10 -6.73 -7.56
CA ALA A 47 5.94 -5.86 -7.62
C ALA A 47 6.29 -4.37 -7.67
N VAL A 48 7.41 -3.94 -7.09
CA VAL A 48 7.76 -2.51 -6.97
C VAL A 48 8.89 -2.10 -7.92
N MET A 49 9.72 -3.04 -8.39
CA MET A 49 10.84 -2.71 -9.26
C MET A 49 10.39 -2.08 -10.58
N LEU A 50 10.97 -0.92 -10.89
CA LEU A 50 10.85 -0.25 -12.18
C LEU A 50 11.79 -0.96 -13.16
N LYS A 51 11.21 -1.66 -14.14
CA LYS A 51 11.96 -2.26 -15.24
C LYS A 51 11.73 -1.43 -16.49
N GLU A 52 12.81 -1.14 -17.21
CA GLU A 52 12.76 -0.40 -18.47
C GLU A 52 11.78 -1.05 -19.45
N GLY A 53 10.87 -0.25 -20.02
CA GLY A 53 9.88 -0.72 -20.99
C GLY A 53 8.72 -1.53 -20.40
N SER A 54 8.66 -1.70 -19.07
CA SER A 54 7.49 -2.29 -18.42
C SER A 54 6.31 -1.31 -18.38
N HIS A 55 5.09 -1.82 -18.23
CA HIS A 55 3.90 -0.96 -18.06
C HIS A 55 4.02 0.00 -16.87
N LYS A 56 4.71 -0.42 -15.81
CA LYS A 56 4.94 0.41 -14.61
C LYS A 56 5.89 1.57 -14.87
N ASP A 57 6.88 1.38 -15.75
CA ASP A 57 7.80 2.44 -16.18
C ASP A 57 7.03 3.53 -16.95
N ALA A 58 6.15 3.14 -17.88
CA ALA A 58 5.30 4.11 -18.58
C ALA A 58 4.39 4.92 -17.62
N LEU A 59 3.72 4.24 -16.69
CA LEU A 59 2.88 4.89 -15.67
C LEU A 59 3.67 5.77 -14.70
N TRP A 60 4.94 5.45 -14.45
CA TRP A 60 5.80 6.22 -13.57
C TRP A 60 6.38 7.46 -14.27
N ARG A 61 6.73 7.36 -15.57
CA ARG A 61 7.22 8.48 -16.38
C ARG A 61 6.15 9.55 -16.59
N GLU A 62 4.92 9.12 -16.87
CA GLU A 62 3.77 9.99 -17.01
C GLU A 62 2.66 9.50 -16.09
N SER A 63 2.40 10.25 -15.02
CA SER A 63 1.33 9.90 -14.09
C SER A 63 -0.02 10.02 -14.77
N ALA A 64 -0.63 8.86 -15.08
CA ALA A 64 -1.98 8.80 -15.63
C ALA A 64 -3.07 9.29 -14.66
N ILE A 65 -2.72 9.44 -13.37
CA ILE A 65 -3.66 9.87 -12.34
C ILE A 65 -3.66 11.40 -12.27
N PRO A 66 -4.80 12.08 -12.53
CA PRO A 66 -4.88 13.52 -12.40
C PRO A 66 -4.85 13.93 -10.92
N VAL A 67 -3.82 14.67 -10.52
CA VAL A 67 -3.70 15.23 -9.17
C VAL A 67 -4.20 16.67 -9.17
N PHE A 68 -5.10 16.99 -8.25
CA PHE A 68 -5.66 18.33 -8.10
C PHE A 68 -5.23 18.95 -6.77
N TYR A 69 -4.70 20.17 -6.82
CA TYR A 69 -4.36 20.97 -5.65
C TYR A 69 -5.42 22.05 -5.46
N THR A 70 -6.07 22.05 -4.29
CA THR A 70 -7.12 23.01 -3.96
C THR A 70 -6.61 23.99 -2.90
N ILE A 71 -6.56 25.26 -3.26
CA ILE A 71 -6.15 26.34 -2.36
C ILE A 71 -7.40 27.06 -1.86
N ARG A 72 -7.50 27.16 -0.53
CA ARG A 72 -8.47 28.00 0.18
C ARG A 72 -7.70 29.09 0.89
N VAL A 73 -7.98 30.34 0.53
CA VAL A 73 -7.32 31.51 1.12
C VAL A 73 -8.26 32.12 2.15
N PHE A 74 -7.75 32.43 3.34
CA PHE A 74 -8.51 33.15 4.35
C PHE A 74 -8.23 34.65 4.23
N ASN A 75 -9.19 35.39 3.70
CA ASN A 75 -9.10 36.84 3.57
C ASN A 75 -9.37 37.51 4.93
N LEU A 76 -8.44 38.35 5.41
CA LEU A 76 -8.59 39.09 6.66
C LEU A 76 -9.45 40.34 6.46
N THR A 77 -10.62 40.37 7.11
CA THR A 77 -11.60 41.46 6.95
C THR A 77 -11.36 42.64 7.90
N ASN A 78 -10.60 42.47 8.98
CA ASN A 78 -10.34 43.50 9.99
C ASN A 78 -8.83 43.78 10.24
N PRO A 79 -8.02 44.08 9.20
CA PRO A 79 -6.57 44.16 9.33
C PRO A 79 -6.08 45.22 10.33
N ARG A 80 -6.72 46.40 10.39
CA ARG A 80 -6.33 47.48 11.32
C ARG A 80 -6.58 47.12 12.79
N GLN A 81 -7.70 46.47 13.06
CA GLN A 81 -8.07 46.07 14.42
C GLN A 81 -7.20 44.91 14.90
N PHE A 82 -6.89 43.98 13.99
CA PHE A 82 -5.95 42.90 14.26
C PHE A 82 -4.56 43.42 14.62
N MET A 83 -4.03 44.40 13.87
CA MET A 83 -2.75 45.05 14.19
C MET A 83 -2.77 45.79 15.54
N ALA A 84 -3.95 46.22 16.00
CA ALA A 84 -4.13 46.88 17.30
C ALA A 84 -4.32 45.89 18.47
N GLY A 85 -4.24 44.57 18.24
CA GLY A 85 -4.34 43.52 19.27
C GLY A 85 -5.70 42.84 19.40
N ASN A 86 -6.69 43.18 18.55
CA ASN A 86 -7.97 42.46 18.52
C ASN A 86 -7.87 41.14 17.76
N ASN A 87 -8.86 40.26 17.95
CA ASN A 87 -8.91 38.97 17.25
C ASN A 87 -9.09 39.14 15.72
N PRO A 88 -8.44 38.30 14.90
CA PRO A 88 -8.59 38.33 13.45
C PRO A 88 -9.95 37.78 13.03
N VAL A 89 -10.62 38.48 12.12
CA VAL A 89 -11.87 38.07 11.48
C VAL A 89 -11.56 37.75 10.03
N VAL A 90 -11.60 36.47 9.69
CA VAL A 90 -11.28 35.98 8.34
C VAL A 90 -12.53 35.48 7.61
N ARG A 91 -12.51 35.61 6.29
CA ARG A 91 -13.51 35.02 5.38
C ARG A 91 -12.80 34.12 4.39
N GLU A 92 -13.27 32.88 4.23
CA GLU A 92 -12.75 31.96 3.24
C GLU A 92 -13.04 32.48 1.81
N VAL A 93 -12.02 32.43 0.96
CA VAL A 93 -12.06 32.76 -0.46
C VAL A 93 -11.45 31.58 -1.23
N GLY A 94 -12.24 31.00 -2.13
CA GLY A 94 -11.87 29.81 -2.90
C GLY A 94 -13.08 28.91 -3.15
N PRO A 95 -12.88 27.72 -3.75
CA PRO A 95 -11.59 27.08 -4.01
C PRO A 95 -10.91 27.53 -5.31
N TYR A 96 -9.59 27.76 -5.25
CA TYR A 96 -8.74 27.84 -6.45
C TYR A 96 -8.16 26.44 -6.71
N VAL A 97 -8.53 25.84 -7.85
CA VAL A 97 -8.17 24.45 -8.17
C VAL A 97 -7.13 24.44 -9.29
N TYR A 98 -5.99 23.82 -9.02
CA TYR A 98 -4.90 23.62 -9.98
C TYR A 98 -4.74 22.13 -10.28
N ARG A 99 -4.50 21.79 -11.55
CA ARG A 99 -4.11 20.42 -11.94
C ARG A 99 -2.58 20.35 -11.97
N MET A 100 -2.02 19.41 -11.24
CA MET A 100 -0.58 19.12 -11.24
C MET A 100 -0.29 18.06 -12.30
N THR A 101 0.67 18.35 -13.17
CA THR A 101 1.17 17.43 -14.19
C THR A 101 2.66 17.25 -13.97
N GLU A 102 3.08 16.02 -13.72
CA GLU A 102 4.46 15.64 -13.44
C GLU A 102 4.92 14.66 -14.52
N THR A 103 6.05 14.98 -15.16
CA THR A 103 6.67 14.16 -16.20
C THR A 103 8.12 13.91 -15.85
N LYS A 104 8.59 12.66 -15.96
CA LYS A 104 10.00 12.32 -15.69
C LYS A 104 10.78 12.27 -17.00
N GLU A 105 11.76 13.15 -17.12
CA GLU A 105 12.61 13.33 -18.30
C GLU A 105 14.00 12.70 -18.11
N ASN A 106 14.72 12.49 -19.22
CA ASN A 106 16.10 11.99 -19.25
C ASN A 106 16.36 10.72 -18.40
N VAL A 107 15.39 9.80 -18.42
CA VAL A 107 15.43 8.57 -17.61
C VAL A 107 16.56 7.64 -18.06
N LYS A 108 17.43 7.23 -17.14
CA LYS A 108 18.52 6.26 -17.38
C LYS A 108 18.51 5.17 -16.31
N PHE A 109 18.46 3.92 -16.77
CA PHE A 109 18.56 2.74 -15.91
C PHE A 109 20.02 2.29 -15.82
N PHE A 110 20.45 1.93 -14.62
CA PHE A 110 21.78 1.38 -14.36
C PHE A 110 21.69 -0.09 -13.92
N ASP A 111 22.71 -0.88 -14.25
CA ASP A 111 22.79 -2.31 -13.92
C ASP A 111 22.79 -2.60 -12.41
N ASN A 112 23.11 -1.59 -11.59
CA ASN A 112 23.05 -1.67 -10.13
C ASN A 112 21.63 -1.50 -9.55
N GLY A 113 20.60 -1.40 -10.41
CA GLY A 113 19.20 -1.24 -10.01
C GLY A 113 18.78 0.19 -9.66
N THR A 114 19.63 1.19 -9.96
CA THR A 114 19.30 2.62 -9.75
C THR A 114 18.74 3.24 -11.04
N VAL A 115 17.86 4.22 -10.89
CA VAL A 115 17.28 4.99 -12.00
C VAL A 115 17.57 6.47 -11.77
N TYR A 116 18.15 7.13 -12.77
CA TYR A 116 18.30 8.57 -12.81
C TYR A 116 17.17 9.19 -13.63
N PHE A 117 16.66 10.34 -13.20
CA PHE A 117 15.63 11.10 -13.89
C PHE A 117 15.69 12.58 -13.52
N GLU A 118 15.13 13.41 -14.39
CA GLU A 118 14.87 14.83 -14.16
C GLU A 118 13.35 15.05 -14.07
N SER A 119 12.92 16.02 -13.26
CA SER A 119 11.51 16.27 -12.93
C SER A 119 11.06 17.65 -13.38
#